data_AF-A0A1C5IVG5-F1
#
_entry.id   AF-A0A1C5IVG5-F1
#
_cell.length_a   1.000
_cell.length_b   1.000
_cell.length_c   1.000
_cell.angle_alpha   90.00
_cell.angle_beta   90.00
_cell.angle_gamma   90.00
#
_symmetry.space_group_name_H-M   'P 1'
#
loop_
_entity.id
_entity.type
_entity.pdbx_description
1 polymer ?
#
loop_
_entity_poly.entity_id
_entity_poly.type
_entity_poly.pdbx_seq_one_letter_code
_entity_poly.pdbx_strand_id
1 'polypeptide(L)'
;MDEVQHLTRELIFQWHGGKRGAFKAFCDKAEVDATLPDDDSYRRALDELRPNGRISWRLVHRAVVVCLPADRHDATLENLAGLWWRDRGGSPPPGYCGRIVVDGNVIRDELLSSGDAPDDQSRIALLERERDLAQQQLADHRQQIIELRHETDALQKKLAEFRQEAETSQRVFLRHVETVTERLEQDAAERRAEGDRIDSRITMLLDENEDLLRRRETLVQERDEAEARASLHLRQLSELREQAENERRGLLETIGLLEGRIRVLNQELDRVHPFDRPTAAADTNELRRPVDPDHWLGKGDAAPPPVLR
;
A
#
# COMPACT_ATOMS: atom_id res chain seq x y z
N MET A 1 -34.55 18.19 -85.16
CA MET A 1 -35.20 18.00 -83.85
C MET A 1 -34.10 18.26 -82.83
N ASP A 2 -34.36 19.07 -81.80
CA ASP A 2 -33.40 19.39 -80.73
C ASP A 2 -32.93 18.08 -80.07
N GLU A 3 -31.62 17.84 -80.05
CA GLU A 3 -31.04 16.54 -79.66
C GLU A 3 -31.24 16.29 -78.17
N VAL A 4 -31.16 17.36 -77.36
CA VAL A 4 -31.48 17.33 -75.93
C VAL A 4 -32.95 16.95 -75.71
N GLN A 5 -33.85 17.51 -76.52
CA GLN A 5 -35.27 17.18 -76.43
C GLN A 5 -35.54 15.72 -76.81
N HIS A 6 -34.88 15.19 -77.85
CA HIS A 6 -35.01 13.80 -78.24
C HIS A 6 -34.56 12.85 -77.12
N LEU A 7 -33.35 13.05 -76.59
CA LEU A 7 -32.79 12.22 -75.53
C LEU A 7 -33.58 12.30 -74.23
N THR A 8 -34.09 13.49 -73.87
CA THR A 8 -34.94 13.63 -72.67
C THR A 8 -36.25 12.86 -72.82
N ARG A 9 -36.83 12.85 -74.03
CA ARG A 9 -38.02 12.01 -74.32
C ARG A 9 -37.69 10.54 -74.24
N GLU A 10 -36.58 10.11 -74.83
CA GLU A 10 -36.15 8.71 -74.75
C GLU A 10 -35.93 8.27 -73.32
N LEU A 11 -35.27 9.08 -72.50
CA LEU A 11 -35.02 8.82 -71.09
C LEU A 11 -36.33 8.59 -70.31
N ILE A 12 -37.33 9.46 -70.52
CA ILE A 12 -38.65 9.33 -69.89
C ILE A 12 -39.40 8.08 -70.39
N PHE A 13 -39.35 7.79 -71.70
CA PHE A 13 -40.09 6.66 -72.28
C PHE A 13 -39.43 5.29 -72.05
N GLN A 14 -38.11 5.24 -71.91
CA GLN A 14 -37.35 4.01 -71.64
C GLN A 14 -37.46 3.59 -70.18
N TRP A 15 -37.54 4.55 -69.24
CA TRP A 15 -37.60 4.28 -67.80
C TRP A 15 -38.73 3.33 -67.39
N HIS A 16 -39.88 3.38 -68.07
CA HIS A 16 -41.05 2.53 -67.79
C HIS A 16 -41.35 1.46 -68.85
N GLY A 17 -40.37 1.11 -69.70
CA GLY A 17 -40.49 -0.03 -70.61
C GLY A 17 -41.48 0.14 -71.78
N GLY A 18 -41.85 1.37 -72.16
CA GLY A 18 -42.70 1.60 -73.33
C GLY A 18 -43.45 2.94 -73.38
N LYS A 19 -44.03 3.23 -74.56
CA LYS A 19 -44.63 4.54 -74.89
C LYS A 19 -45.97 4.87 -74.19
N ARG A 20 -46.70 3.88 -73.66
CA ARG A 20 -48.03 4.11 -73.04
C ARG A 20 -47.91 4.03 -71.52
N GLY A 21 -48.11 5.17 -70.83
CA GLY A 21 -48.14 5.27 -69.36
C GLY A 21 -46.88 5.84 -68.70
N ALA A 22 -45.71 5.72 -69.36
CA ALA A 22 -44.41 6.17 -68.83
C ALA A 22 -44.37 7.65 -68.47
N PHE A 23 -44.96 8.50 -69.32
CA PHE A 23 -44.98 9.94 -69.09
C PHE A 23 -45.83 10.34 -67.88
N LYS A 24 -46.97 9.68 -67.68
CA LYS A 24 -47.81 9.90 -66.51
C LYS A 24 -47.07 9.50 -65.23
N ALA A 25 -46.45 8.33 -65.22
CA ALA A 25 -45.69 7.86 -64.07
C ALA A 25 -44.46 8.74 -63.76
N PHE A 26 -43.81 9.31 -64.79
CA PHE A 26 -42.78 10.34 -64.60
C PHE A 26 -43.34 11.57 -63.88
N CYS A 27 -44.46 12.11 -64.33
CA CYS A 27 -45.08 13.26 -63.71
C CYS A 27 -45.57 12.97 -62.29
N ASP A 28 -46.24 11.83 -62.07
CA ASP A 28 -46.72 11.40 -60.75
C ASP A 28 -45.56 11.30 -59.75
N LYS A 29 -44.42 10.70 -60.15
CA LYS A 29 -43.22 10.60 -59.30
C LYS A 29 -42.54 11.96 -59.11
N ALA A 30 -42.47 12.76 -60.17
CA ALA A 30 -41.89 14.09 -60.12
C ALA A 30 -42.66 15.04 -59.19
N GLU A 31 -43.99 14.89 -59.09
CA GLU A 31 -44.85 15.63 -58.16
C GLU A 31 -44.63 15.24 -56.70
N VAL A 32 -44.37 13.95 -56.43
CA VAL A 32 -44.03 13.48 -55.07
C VAL A 32 -42.67 14.02 -54.59
N ASP A 33 -41.68 14.11 -55.48
CA ASP A 33 -40.32 14.57 -55.14
C ASP A 33 -40.17 16.10 -55.05
N ALA A 34 -41.17 16.88 -55.50
CA ALA A 34 -41.08 18.34 -55.49
C ALA A 34 -41.96 18.96 -54.40
N THR A 35 -41.34 19.64 -53.44
CA THR A 35 -41.98 20.49 -52.43
C THR A 35 -42.54 21.81 -52.97
N LEU A 36 -42.92 21.87 -54.25
CA LEU A 36 -43.43 23.09 -54.91
C LEU A 36 -44.91 22.99 -55.28
N PRO A 37 -45.69 24.08 -55.22
CA PRO A 37 -47.14 24.03 -55.40
C PRO A 37 -47.58 23.88 -56.87
N ASP A 38 -48.63 23.08 -57.02
CA ASP A 38 -49.74 23.04 -58.00
C ASP A 38 -49.51 22.96 -59.53
N ASP A 39 -50.06 21.86 -60.06
CA ASP A 39 -50.89 21.62 -61.27
C ASP A 39 -50.43 22.08 -62.67
N ASP A 40 -49.57 23.07 -62.82
CA ASP A 40 -49.05 23.49 -64.14
C ASP A 40 -47.86 22.63 -64.61
N SER A 41 -47.37 21.73 -63.77
CA SER A 41 -46.21 20.85 -64.00
C SER A 41 -46.43 19.86 -65.16
N TYR A 42 -47.59 19.19 -65.20
CA TYR A 42 -47.89 18.17 -66.21
C TYR A 42 -48.10 18.75 -67.61
N ARG A 43 -48.95 19.78 -67.73
CA ARG A 43 -49.26 20.43 -69.01
C ARG A 43 -48.02 21.11 -69.60
N ARG A 44 -47.26 21.80 -68.76
CA ARG A 44 -46.02 22.45 -69.17
C ARG A 44 -44.98 21.42 -69.64
N ALA A 45 -44.79 20.32 -68.91
CA ALA A 45 -43.90 19.24 -69.34
C ALA A 45 -44.35 18.62 -70.68
N LEU A 46 -45.65 18.41 -70.88
CA LEU A 46 -46.18 17.95 -72.17
C LEU A 46 -45.87 18.94 -73.30
N ASP A 47 -46.12 20.22 -73.08
CA ASP A 47 -45.91 21.27 -74.07
C ASP A 47 -44.42 21.44 -74.42
N GLU A 48 -43.52 21.33 -73.43
CA GLU A 48 -42.07 21.33 -73.61
C GLU A 48 -41.56 20.10 -74.39
N LEU A 49 -42.25 18.95 -74.32
CA LEU A 49 -41.89 17.72 -75.03
C LEU A 49 -42.59 17.53 -76.38
N ARG A 50 -43.48 18.43 -76.80
CA ARG A 50 -44.06 18.40 -78.16
C ARG A 50 -42.96 18.57 -79.21
N PRO A 51 -43.09 18.04 -80.44
CA PRO A 51 -42.06 18.19 -81.49
C PRO A 51 -41.62 19.64 -81.78
N ASN A 52 -42.49 20.61 -81.49
CA ASN A 52 -42.21 22.05 -81.65
C ASN A 52 -42.05 22.77 -80.29
N GLY A 53 -42.10 22.03 -79.18
CA GLY A 53 -41.90 22.54 -77.83
C GLY A 53 -40.45 22.92 -77.58
N ARG A 54 -40.22 23.89 -76.69
CA ARG A 54 -38.87 24.28 -76.26
C ARG A 54 -38.62 23.70 -74.88
N ILE A 55 -37.72 22.72 -74.81
CA ILE A 55 -37.41 22.05 -73.55
C ILE A 55 -36.66 22.99 -72.60
N SER A 56 -37.09 23.06 -71.33
CA SER A 56 -36.36 23.76 -70.28
C SER A 56 -35.31 22.87 -69.63
N TRP A 57 -34.20 23.45 -69.18
CA TRP A 57 -33.18 22.69 -68.45
C TRP A 57 -33.72 22.07 -67.16
N ARG A 58 -34.68 22.74 -66.50
CA ARG A 58 -35.38 22.21 -65.33
C ARG A 58 -36.09 20.89 -65.62
N LEU A 59 -36.71 20.75 -66.80
CA LEU A 59 -37.34 19.49 -67.20
C LEU A 59 -36.29 18.40 -67.49
N VAL A 60 -35.19 18.75 -68.15
CA VAL A 60 -34.05 17.85 -68.38
C VAL A 60 -33.48 17.31 -67.06
N HIS A 61 -33.17 18.21 -66.13
CA HIS A 61 -32.66 17.86 -64.81
C HIS A 61 -33.62 16.93 -64.06
N ARG A 62 -34.92 17.28 -64.05
CA ARG A 62 -35.95 16.45 -63.40
C ARG A 62 -36.08 15.08 -64.04
N ALA A 63 -36.01 14.99 -65.36
CA ALA A 63 -36.03 13.71 -66.08
C ALA A 63 -34.88 12.81 -65.64
N VAL A 64 -33.65 13.35 -65.57
CA VAL A 64 -32.47 12.60 -65.10
C VAL A 64 -32.64 12.13 -63.66
N VAL A 65 -33.01 13.02 -62.74
CA VAL A 65 -33.17 12.68 -61.31
C VAL A 65 -34.20 11.58 -61.10
N VAL A 66 -35.34 11.64 -61.81
CA VAL A 66 -36.46 10.70 -61.62
C VAL A 66 -36.20 9.35 -62.30
N CYS A 67 -35.60 9.36 -63.50
CA CYS A 67 -35.53 8.20 -64.38
C CYS A 67 -34.21 7.43 -64.28
N LEU A 68 -33.15 8.02 -63.72
CA LEU A 68 -31.85 7.37 -63.57
C LEU A 68 -31.46 7.17 -62.11
N PRO A 69 -30.64 6.16 -61.80
CA PRO A 69 -30.03 6.02 -60.48
C PRO A 69 -28.97 7.12 -60.25
N ALA A 70 -28.75 7.49 -58.98
CA ALA A 70 -27.95 8.65 -58.57
C ALA A 70 -26.49 8.61 -59.08
N ASP A 71 -25.90 7.43 -59.19
CA ASP A 71 -24.54 7.21 -59.71
C ASP A 71 -24.38 7.62 -61.19
N ARG A 72 -25.48 7.79 -61.92
CA ARG A 72 -25.49 8.19 -63.33
C ARG A 72 -25.97 9.62 -63.57
N HIS A 73 -26.40 10.34 -62.53
CA HIS A 73 -26.97 11.69 -62.68
C HIS A 73 -25.96 12.63 -63.31
N ASP A 74 -24.77 12.73 -62.71
CA ASP A 74 -23.76 13.72 -63.10
C ASP A 74 -23.25 13.50 -64.53
N ALA A 75 -22.89 12.25 -64.87
CA ALA A 75 -22.41 11.91 -66.21
C ALA A 75 -23.48 12.17 -67.29
N THR A 76 -24.76 11.91 -66.99
CA THR A 76 -25.86 12.14 -67.92
C THR A 76 -26.15 13.63 -68.08
N LEU A 77 -26.16 14.38 -66.97
CA LEU A 77 -26.34 15.84 -66.99
C LEU A 77 -25.19 16.54 -67.71
N GLU A 78 -23.94 16.10 -67.52
CA GLU A 78 -22.78 16.62 -68.24
C GLU A 78 -22.92 16.43 -69.75
N ASN A 79 -23.31 15.23 -70.19
CA ASN A 79 -23.54 14.95 -71.61
C ASN A 79 -24.68 15.81 -72.19
N LEU A 80 -25.81 15.89 -71.48
CA LEU A 80 -26.95 16.71 -71.90
C LEU A 80 -26.64 18.22 -71.87
N ALA A 81 -25.77 18.68 -70.98
CA ALA A 81 -25.31 20.06 -70.92
C ALA A 81 -24.37 20.38 -72.11
N GLY A 82 -23.51 19.44 -72.51
CA GLY A 82 -22.69 19.56 -73.72
C GLY A 82 -23.53 19.65 -75.00
N LEU A 83 -24.61 18.87 -75.08
CA LEU A 83 -25.59 18.96 -76.16
C LEU A 83 -26.36 20.28 -76.13
N TRP A 84 -26.80 20.71 -74.95
CA TRP A 84 -27.46 22.00 -74.78
C TRP A 84 -26.58 23.17 -75.24
N TRP A 85 -25.30 23.15 -74.87
CA TRP A 85 -24.33 24.16 -75.29
C TRP A 85 -24.22 24.25 -76.81
N ARG A 86 -24.15 23.09 -77.50
CA ARG A 86 -24.11 23.02 -78.97
C ARG A 86 -25.39 23.55 -79.61
N ASP A 87 -26.55 23.06 -79.16
CA ASP A 87 -27.85 23.37 -79.75
C ASP A 87 -28.32 24.81 -79.48
N ARG A 88 -27.80 25.45 -78.42
CA ARG A 88 -28.20 26.80 -77.98
C ARG A 88 -27.14 27.88 -78.25
N GLY A 89 -26.16 27.61 -79.10
CA GLY A 89 -25.19 28.61 -79.57
C GLY A 89 -24.20 29.07 -78.50
N GLY A 90 -23.74 28.15 -77.65
CA GLY A 90 -22.70 28.43 -76.66
C GLY A 90 -23.19 29.06 -75.37
N SER A 91 -24.47 28.87 -75.03
CA SER A 91 -25.01 29.32 -73.74
C SER A 91 -25.13 28.13 -72.77
N PRO A 92 -24.67 28.26 -71.52
CA PRO A 92 -24.77 27.20 -70.53
C PRO A 92 -26.24 26.95 -70.16
N PRO A 93 -26.61 25.73 -69.74
CA PRO A 93 -27.95 25.49 -69.22
C PRO A 93 -28.19 26.30 -67.93
N PRO A 94 -29.34 27.00 -67.80
CA PRO A 94 -29.64 27.79 -66.61
C PRO A 94 -29.69 26.94 -65.34
N GLY A 95 -29.01 27.39 -64.28
CA GLY A 95 -28.95 26.65 -63.01
C GLY A 95 -28.05 25.41 -63.03
N TYR A 96 -27.36 25.10 -64.12
CA TYR A 96 -26.42 23.98 -64.16
C TYR A 96 -25.04 24.41 -63.66
N CYS A 97 -24.63 23.83 -62.53
CA CYS A 97 -23.32 24.08 -61.91
C CYS A 97 -22.23 23.08 -62.31
N GLY A 98 -22.58 21.97 -62.98
CA GLY A 98 -21.62 20.95 -63.36
C GLY A 98 -20.73 21.32 -64.55
N ARG A 99 -19.80 20.41 -64.86
CA ARG A 99 -18.88 20.50 -65.99
C ARG A 99 -19.61 20.40 -67.33
N ILE A 100 -19.16 21.14 -68.34
CA ILE A 100 -19.68 21.08 -69.72
C ILE A 100 -18.58 20.58 -70.64
N VAL A 101 -18.81 19.43 -71.27
CA VAL A 101 -17.88 18.80 -72.21
C VAL A 101 -18.51 18.73 -73.60
N VAL A 102 -17.79 19.20 -74.62
CA VAL A 102 -18.22 19.19 -76.02
C VAL A 102 -17.12 18.54 -76.87
N ASP A 103 -17.47 17.47 -77.58
CA ASP A 103 -16.55 16.72 -78.46
C ASP A 103 -15.24 16.31 -77.76
N GLY A 104 -15.33 15.91 -76.49
CA GLY A 104 -14.20 15.52 -75.65
C GLY A 104 -13.41 16.66 -75.02
N ASN A 105 -13.76 17.92 -75.30
CA ASN A 105 -13.11 19.10 -74.74
C ASN A 105 -13.95 19.71 -73.61
N VAL A 106 -13.32 20.04 -72.48
CA VAL A 106 -13.97 20.75 -71.38
C VAL A 106 -14.10 22.22 -71.76
N ILE A 107 -15.33 22.68 -72.00
CA ILE A 107 -15.62 24.08 -72.37
C ILE A 107 -15.85 24.94 -71.14
N ARG A 108 -16.40 24.34 -70.08
CA ARG A 108 -16.58 24.97 -68.76
C ARG A 108 -16.39 23.92 -67.69
N ASP A 109 -15.59 24.23 -66.67
CA ASP A 109 -15.43 23.35 -65.52
C ASP A 109 -16.63 23.43 -64.56
N GLU A 110 -16.67 22.57 -63.54
CA GLU A 110 -17.66 22.67 -62.46
C GLU A 110 -17.54 24.03 -61.75
N LEU A 111 -18.68 24.69 -61.52
CA LEU A 111 -18.74 25.92 -60.76
C LEU A 111 -18.58 25.61 -59.27
N LEU A 112 -17.51 26.11 -58.67
CA LEU A 112 -17.21 25.90 -57.25
C LEU A 112 -17.60 27.09 -56.36
N SER A 113 -17.89 28.25 -56.95
CA SER A 113 -18.19 29.49 -56.24
C SER A 113 -19.35 30.23 -56.89
N SER A 114 -20.22 30.79 -56.05
CA SER A 114 -21.35 31.63 -56.48
C SER A 114 -20.93 32.88 -57.28
N GLY A 115 -19.68 33.33 -57.13
CA GLY A 115 -19.11 34.46 -57.88
C GLY A 115 -18.87 34.16 -59.37
N ASP A 116 -18.65 32.89 -59.72
CA ASP A 116 -18.33 32.44 -61.09
C ASP A 116 -19.60 32.05 -61.87
N ALA A 117 -20.77 32.16 -61.25
CA ALA A 117 -22.05 31.76 -61.84
C ALA A 117 -22.46 32.68 -63.01
N PRO A 118 -22.74 32.12 -64.21
CA PRO A 118 -23.10 32.91 -65.38
C PRO A 118 -24.52 33.48 -65.31
N ASP A 119 -25.36 32.97 -64.41
CA ASP A 119 -26.76 33.35 -64.24
C ASP A 119 -27.19 33.25 -62.77
N ASP A 120 -28.27 33.96 -62.42
CA ASP A 120 -28.77 34.03 -61.04
C ASP A 120 -29.28 32.66 -60.54
N GLN A 121 -29.77 31.76 -61.40
CA GLN A 121 -30.22 30.44 -60.96
C GLN A 121 -29.02 29.56 -60.56
N SER A 122 -27.93 29.61 -61.33
CA SER A 122 -26.68 28.94 -60.98
C SER A 122 -26.09 29.52 -59.68
N ARG A 123 -26.21 30.83 -59.47
CA ARG A 123 -25.77 31.48 -58.22
C ARG A 123 -26.58 31.00 -57.02
N ILE A 124 -27.91 30.95 -57.15
CA ILE A 124 -28.80 30.46 -56.08
C ILE A 124 -28.50 29.00 -55.75
N ALA A 125 -28.35 28.13 -56.76
CA ALA A 125 -28.06 26.72 -56.56
C ALA A 125 -26.75 26.49 -55.79
N LEU A 126 -25.69 27.27 -56.10
CA LEU A 126 -24.42 27.20 -55.37
C LEU A 126 -24.55 27.68 -53.92
N LEU A 127 -25.27 28.79 -53.69
CA LEU A 127 -25.51 29.31 -52.34
C LEU A 127 -26.36 28.34 -51.50
N GLU A 128 -27.31 27.63 -52.10
CA GLU A 128 -28.08 26.59 -51.42
C GLU A 128 -27.18 25.40 -51.03
N ARG A 129 -26.30 24.95 -51.94
CA ARG A 129 -25.31 23.91 -51.64
C ARG A 129 -24.36 24.33 -50.51
N GLU A 130 -23.85 25.56 -50.54
CA GLU A 130 -23.00 26.13 -49.49
C GLU A 130 -23.74 26.21 -48.15
N ARG A 131 -25.00 26.66 -48.15
CA ARG A 131 -25.84 26.70 -46.96
C ARG A 131 -26.06 25.30 -46.38
N ASP A 132 -26.37 24.33 -47.22
CA ASP A 132 -26.66 22.96 -46.77
C ASP A 132 -25.39 22.30 -46.18
N LEU A 133 -24.23 22.52 -46.80
CA LEU A 133 -22.93 22.11 -46.25
C LEU A 133 -22.65 22.77 -44.90
N ALA A 134 -22.87 24.08 -44.78
CA ALA A 134 -22.68 24.81 -43.53
C ALA A 134 -23.64 24.34 -42.42
N GLN A 135 -24.89 24.03 -42.77
CA GLN A 135 -25.88 23.47 -41.84
C GLN A 135 -25.47 22.07 -41.36
N GLN A 136 -24.95 21.24 -42.27
CA GLN A 136 -24.44 19.92 -41.91
C GLN A 136 -23.23 20.02 -40.98
N GLN A 137 -22.25 20.87 -41.30
CA GLN A 137 -21.10 21.12 -40.43
C GLN A 137 -21.51 21.63 -39.04
N LEU A 138 -22.52 22.50 -38.98
CA LEU A 138 -23.05 23.02 -37.72
C LEU A 138 -23.76 21.94 -36.90
N ALA A 139 -24.47 21.01 -37.56
CA ALA A 139 -25.06 19.84 -36.90
C ALA A 139 -23.97 18.92 -36.33
N ASP A 140 -22.92 18.64 -37.12
CA ASP A 140 -21.78 17.81 -36.71
C ASP A 140 -21.04 18.43 -35.51
N HIS A 141 -20.76 19.74 -35.56
CA HIS A 141 -20.14 20.44 -34.43
C HIS A 141 -21.02 20.46 -33.17
N ARG A 142 -22.35 20.59 -33.32
CA ARG A 142 -23.27 20.48 -32.17
C ARG A 142 -23.22 19.09 -31.54
N GLN A 143 -23.18 18.05 -32.36
CA GLN A 143 -23.05 16.68 -31.89
C GLN A 143 -21.72 16.48 -31.14
N GLN A 144 -20.61 16.96 -31.70
CA GLN A 144 -19.30 16.91 -31.05
C GLN A 144 -19.28 17.66 -29.70
N ILE A 145 -19.94 18.81 -29.59
CA ILE A 145 -20.07 19.55 -28.32
C ILE A 145 -20.83 18.73 -27.28
N ILE A 146 -21.89 18.02 -27.68
CA ILE A 146 -22.66 17.15 -26.78
C ILE A 146 -21.80 16.00 -26.27
N GLU A 147 -21.04 15.35 -27.15
CA GLU A 147 -20.11 14.27 -26.80
C GLU A 147 -19.04 14.74 -25.81
N LEU A 148 -18.38 15.87 -26.10
CA LEU A 148 -17.38 16.46 -25.21
C LEU A 148 -17.95 16.86 -23.85
N ARG A 149 -19.21 17.31 -23.79
CA ARG A 149 -19.89 17.59 -22.52
C ARG A 149 -20.10 16.31 -21.72
N HIS A 150 -20.56 15.24 -22.35
CA HIS A 150 -20.71 13.94 -21.68
C HIS A 150 -19.36 13.40 -21.17
N GLU A 151 -18.29 13.53 -21.94
CA GLU A 151 -16.94 13.17 -21.49
C GLU A 151 -16.48 14.01 -20.30
N THR A 152 -16.73 15.33 -20.34
CA THR A 152 -16.41 16.25 -19.26
C THR A 152 -17.17 15.89 -17.98
N ASP A 153 -18.47 15.62 -18.08
CA ASP A 153 -19.31 15.20 -16.95
C ASP A 153 -18.82 13.87 -16.35
N ALA A 154 -18.47 12.91 -17.21
CA ALA A 154 -17.91 11.62 -16.77
C ALA A 154 -16.57 11.78 -16.05
N LEU A 155 -15.69 12.65 -16.55
CA LEU A 155 -14.41 12.97 -15.91
C LEU A 155 -14.61 13.71 -14.57
N GLN A 156 -15.56 14.64 -14.50
CA GLN A 156 -15.90 15.33 -13.25
C GLN A 156 -16.42 14.35 -12.19
N LYS A 157 -17.24 13.38 -12.59
CA LYS A 157 -17.72 12.32 -11.70
C LYS A 157 -16.57 11.47 -11.16
N LYS A 158 -15.67 11.00 -12.03
CA LYS A 158 -14.47 10.25 -11.62
C LYS A 158 -13.59 11.06 -10.67
N LEU A 159 -13.43 12.36 -10.93
CA LEU A 159 -12.64 13.25 -10.09
C LEU A 159 -13.28 13.42 -8.69
N ALA A 160 -14.61 13.49 -8.62
CA ALA A 160 -15.33 13.50 -7.34
C ALA A 160 -15.17 12.18 -6.58
N GLU A 161 -15.24 11.03 -7.26
CA GLU A 161 -15.00 9.71 -6.68
C GLU A 161 -13.58 9.61 -6.09
N PHE A 162 -12.55 10.02 -6.84
CA PHE A 162 -11.18 10.01 -6.34
C PHE A 162 -10.95 10.97 -5.15
N ARG A 163 -11.62 12.12 -5.12
CA ARG A 163 -11.57 13.02 -3.97
C ARG A 163 -12.16 12.35 -2.73
N GLN A 164 -13.31 11.70 -2.87
CA GLN A 164 -13.95 10.98 -1.77
C GLN A 164 -13.08 9.80 -1.28
N GLU A 165 -12.47 9.06 -2.20
CA GLU A 165 -11.53 7.97 -1.86
C GLU A 165 -10.29 8.49 -1.12
N ALA A 166 -9.73 9.62 -1.58
CA ALA A 166 -8.60 10.27 -0.91
C ALA A 166 -8.97 10.75 0.50
N GLU A 167 -10.12 11.38 0.69
CA GLU A 167 -10.60 11.83 2.01
C GLU A 167 -10.84 10.66 2.97
N THR A 168 -11.45 9.58 2.49
CA THR A 168 -11.69 8.39 3.31
C THR A 168 -10.38 7.71 3.69
N SER A 169 -9.45 7.57 2.76
CA SER A 169 -8.10 7.05 3.01
C SER A 169 -7.33 7.91 4.01
N GLN A 170 -7.40 9.24 3.88
CA GLN A 170 -6.80 10.18 4.82
C GLN A 170 -7.39 10.02 6.24
N ARG A 171 -8.71 9.89 6.37
CA ARG A 171 -9.35 9.66 7.68
C ARG A 171 -8.92 8.34 8.31
N VAL A 172 -8.83 7.27 7.52
CA VAL A 172 -8.35 5.95 8.01
C VAL A 172 -6.90 6.05 8.47
N PHE A 173 -6.04 6.71 7.68
CA PHE A 173 -4.64 6.93 8.01
C PHE A 173 -4.48 7.73 9.31
N LEU A 174 -5.21 8.84 9.46
CA LEU A 174 -5.14 9.66 10.68
C LEU A 174 -5.56 8.87 11.92
N ARG A 175 -6.66 8.11 11.87
CA ARG A 175 -7.08 7.23 12.97
C ARG A 175 -6.02 6.17 13.31
N HIS A 176 -5.36 5.63 12.30
CA HIS A 176 -4.29 4.66 12.52
C HIS A 176 -3.09 5.30 13.23
N VAL A 177 -2.68 6.49 12.80
CA VAL A 177 -1.61 7.26 13.45
C VAL A 177 -1.98 7.60 14.89
N GLU A 178 -3.20 8.03 15.16
CA GLU A 178 -3.72 8.27 16.52
C GLU A 178 -3.60 7.00 17.37
N THR A 179 -4.11 5.87 16.87
CA THR A 179 -4.07 4.58 17.59
C THR A 179 -2.63 4.12 17.87
N VAL A 180 -1.71 4.28 16.90
CA VAL A 180 -0.30 3.91 17.08
C VAL A 180 0.38 4.83 18.09
N THR A 181 0.07 6.12 18.06
CA THR A 181 0.62 7.10 19.00
C THR A 181 0.17 6.80 20.43
N GLU A 182 -1.12 6.52 20.62
CA GLU A 182 -1.67 6.10 21.92
C GLU A 182 -0.97 4.83 22.46
N ARG A 183 -0.75 3.84 21.59
CA ARG A 183 -0.01 2.61 21.97
C ARG A 183 1.43 2.90 22.36
N LEU A 184 2.13 3.75 21.62
CA LEU A 184 3.51 4.12 21.95
C LEU A 184 3.61 4.90 23.26
N GLU A 185 2.62 5.75 23.56
CA GLU A 185 2.54 6.46 24.84
C GLU A 185 2.27 5.49 26.00
N GLN A 186 1.39 4.50 25.80
CA GLN A 186 1.14 3.42 26.77
C GLN A 186 2.40 2.59 27.01
N ASP A 187 3.06 2.11 25.96
CA ASP A 187 4.31 1.35 26.06
C ASP A 187 5.41 2.16 26.78
N ALA A 188 5.51 3.46 26.49
CA ALA A 188 6.47 4.34 27.16
C ALA A 188 6.14 4.51 28.65
N ALA A 189 4.86 4.60 29.01
CA ALA A 189 4.42 4.68 30.41
C ALA A 189 4.69 3.36 31.15
N GLU A 190 4.41 2.21 30.53
CA GLU A 190 4.69 0.89 31.09
C GLU A 190 6.18 0.69 31.36
N ARG A 191 7.05 1.05 30.40
CA ARG A 191 8.51 0.97 30.57
C ARG A 191 9.02 1.88 31.68
N ARG A 192 8.45 3.07 31.86
CA ARG A 192 8.80 3.95 32.99
C ARG A 192 8.39 3.31 34.31
N ALA A 193 7.17 2.79 34.41
CA ALA A 193 6.69 2.12 35.61
C ALA A 193 7.50 0.86 35.94
N GLU A 194 7.96 0.11 34.94
CA GLU A 194 8.89 -1.01 35.12
C GLU A 194 10.26 -0.52 35.61
N GLY A 195 10.79 0.56 35.02
CA GLY A 195 12.00 1.23 35.49
C GLY A 195 11.93 1.61 36.97
N ASP A 196 10.86 2.29 37.39
CA ASP A 196 10.63 2.70 38.78
C ASP A 196 10.60 1.49 39.75
N ARG A 197 10.03 0.35 39.31
CA ARG A 197 10.01 -0.90 40.10
C ARG A 197 11.41 -1.50 40.23
N ILE A 198 12.18 -1.52 39.15
CA ILE A 198 13.56 -2.03 39.16
C ILE A 198 14.42 -1.15 40.07
N ASP A 199 14.33 0.17 39.95
CA ASP A 199 15.08 1.12 40.78
C ASP A 199 14.74 1.00 42.27
N SER A 200 13.45 0.82 42.58
CA SER A 200 13.00 0.54 43.95
C SER A 200 13.60 -0.78 44.47
N ARG A 201 13.63 -1.83 43.64
CA ARG A 201 14.21 -3.13 44.01
C ARG A 201 15.73 -3.04 44.20
N ILE A 202 16.44 -2.28 43.36
CA ILE A 202 17.88 -2.04 43.50
C ILE A 202 18.14 -1.35 44.84
N THR A 203 17.39 -0.29 45.16
CA THR A 203 17.53 0.42 46.44
C THR A 203 17.33 -0.52 47.63
N MET A 204 16.28 -1.33 47.63
CA MET A 204 16.05 -2.32 48.70
C MET A 204 17.20 -3.33 48.85
N LEU A 205 17.74 -3.83 47.73
CA LEU A 205 18.85 -4.78 47.75
C LEU A 205 20.16 -4.13 48.22
N LEU A 206 20.36 -2.84 47.95
CA LEU A 206 21.49 -2.08 48.47
C LEU A 206 21.39 -1.90 49.98
N ASP A 207 20.22 -1.54 50.50
CA ASP A 207 19.97 -1.43 51.95
C ASP A 207 20.19 -2.78 52.65
N GLU A 208 19.65 -3.88 52.10
CA GLU A 208 19.86 -5.23 52.61
C GLU A 208 21.35 -5.63 52.63
N ASN A 209 22.09 -5.27 51.57
CA ASN A 209 23.53 -5.52 51.51
C ASN A 209 24.29 -4.72 52.58
N GLU A 210 23.94 -3.45 52.79
CA GLU A 210 24.53 -2.63 53.83
C GLU A 210 24.30 -3.22 55.22
N ASP A 211 23.08 -3.68 55.52
CA ASP A 211 22.77 -4.35 56.78
C ASP A 211 23.52 -5.66 56.97
N LEU A 212 23.67 -6.46 55.90
CA LEU A 212 24.50 -7.68 55.92
C LEU A 212 25.98 -7.37 56.15
N LEU A 213 26.51 -6.29 55.57
CA LEU A 213 27.88 -5.85 55.80
C LEU A 213 28.08 -5.42 57.26
N ARG A 214 27.16 -4.62 57.82
CA ARG A 214 27.18 -4.24 59.25
C ARG A 214 27.13 -5.47 60.15
N ARG A 215 26.24 -6.41 59.85
CA ARG A 215 26.13 -7.67 60.62
C ARG A 215 27.42 -8.48 60.56
N ARG A 216 28.04 -8.56 59.38
CA ARG A 216 29.34 -9.22 59.21
C ARG A 216 30.42 -8.54 60.05
N GLU A 217 30.49 -7.21 60.05
CA GLU A 217 31.45 -6.45 60.87
C GLU A 217 31.26 -6.74 62.36
N THR A 218 30.02 -6.76 62.86
CA THR A 218 29.72 -7.14 64.25
C THR A 218 30.22 -8.56 64.55
N LEU A 219 29.93 -9.53 63.68
CA LEU A 219 30.37 -10.92 63.89
C LEU A 219 31.88 -11.06 63.86
N VAL A 220 32.59 -10.27 63.04
CA VAL A 220 34.05 -10.24 63.02
C VAL A 220 34.59 -9.68 64.34
N GLN A 221 34.01 -8.59 64.85
CA GLN A 221 34.38 -8.04 66.17
C GLN A 221 34.15 -9.05 67.30
N GLU A 222 32.96 -9.70 67.32
CA GLU A 222 32.63 -10.73 68.30
C GLU A 222 33.61 -11.92 68.26
N ARG A 223 34.01 -12.33 67.05
CA ARG A 223 35.04 -13.38 66.86
C ARG A 223 36.38 -12.93 67.43
N ASP A 224 36.85 -11.73 67.09
CA ASP A 224 38.15 -11.23 67.52
C ASP A 224 38.21 -11.08 69.05
N GLU A 225 37.10 -10.65 69.68
CA GLU A 225 36.96 -10.63 71.14
C GLU A 225 36.97 -12.03 71.76
N ALA A 226 36.29 -13.01 71.14
CA ALA A 226 36.32 -14.39 71.58
C ALA A 226 37.74 -15.01 71.47
N GLU A 227 38.46 -14.74 70.38
CA GLU A 227 39.85 -15.16 70.18
C GLU A 227 40.79 -14.51 71.20
N ALA A 228 40.61 -13.23 71.53
CA ALA A 228 41.36 -12.55 72.57
C ALA A 228 41.11 -13.16 73.97
N ARG A 229 39.85 -13.45 74.31
CA ARG A 229 39.49 -14.15 75.56
C ARG A 229 40.08 -15.55 75.62
N ALA A 230 39.98 -16.32 74.54
CA ALA A 230 40.58 -17.65 74.45
C ALA A 230 42.11 -17.59 74.62
N SER A 231 42.76 -16.61 74.00
CA SER A 231 44.21 -16.38 74.12
C SER A 231 44.62 -16.04 75.56
N LEU A 232 43.82 -15.23 76.26
CA LEU A 232 44.03 -14.93 77.68
C LEU A 232 43.91 -16.20 78.54
N HIS A 233 42.87 -17.01 78.31
CA HIS A 233 42.71 -18.28 79.02
C HIS A 233 43.85 -19.26 78.73
N LEU A 234 44.34 -19.33 77.49
CA LEU A 234 45.52 -20.15 77.16
C LEU A 234 46.78 -19.68 77.91
N ARG A 235 46.99 -18.37 78.05
CA ARG A 235 48.09 -17.82 78.85
C ARG A 235 47.93 -18.18 80.33
N GLN A 236 46.75 -17.97 80.90
CA GLN A 236 46.45 -18.35 82.29
C GLN A 236 46.68 -19.84 82.53
N LEU A 237 46.24 -20.71 81.61
CA LEU A 237 46.49 -22.15 81.69
C LEU A 237 47.98 -22.49 81.62
N SER A 238 48.75 -21.78 80.78
CA SER A 238 50.20 -21.96 80.71
C SER A 238 50.91 -21.52 82.00
N GLU A 239 50.48 -20.41 82.61
CA GLU A 239 51.00 -19.91 83.89
C GLU A 239 50.65 -20.86 85.04
N LEU A 240 49.39 -21.31 85.13
CA LEU A 240 48.96 -22.30 86.12
C LEU A 240 49.70 -23.62 85.97
N ARG A 241 49.95 -24.06 84.73
CA ARG A 241 50.74 -25.26 84.46
C ARG A 241 52.19 -25.07 84.91
N GLU A 242 52.80 -23.93 84.63
CA GLU A 242 54.16 -23.61 85.08
C GLU A 242 54.24 -23.53 86.61
N GLN A 243 53.25 -22.92 87.27
CA GLN A 243 53.11 -22.90 88.73
C GLN A 243 53.02 -24.33 89.29
N ALA A 244 52.12 -25.16 88.74
CA ALA A 244 51.98 -26.55 89.16
C ALA A 244 53.27 -27.37 88.93
N GLU A 245 54.00 -27.12 87.83
CA GLU A 245 55.29 -27.76 87.55
C GLU A 245 56.40 -27.27 88.51
N ASN A 246 56.39 -25.99 88.90
CA ASN A 246 57.29 -25.41 89.89
C ASN A 246 56.99 -25.92 91.31
N GLU A 247 55.73 -25.98 91.72
CA GLU A 247 55.30 -26.58 92.98
C GLU A 247 55.69 -28.05 93.05
N ARG A 248 55.44 -28.81 91.97
CA ARG A 248 55.89 -30.19 91.85
C ARG A 248 57.42 -30.30 91.98
N ARG A 249 58.19 -29.43 91.34
CA ARG A 249 59.66 -29.37 91.51
C ARG A 249 60.06 -29.10 92.96
N GLY A 250 59.45 -28.10 93.62
CA GLY A 250 59.71 -27.79 95.02
C GLY A 250 59.33 -28.93 95.98
N LEU A 251 58.22 -29.63 95.72
CA LEU A 251 57.84 -30.84 96.44
C LEU A 251 58.86 -31.96 96.24
N LEU A 252 59.35 -32.16 95.01
CA LEU A 252 60.40 -33.15 94.75
C LEU A 252 61.73 -32.79 95.44
N GLU A 253 62.10 -31.51 95.49
CA GLU A 253 63.28 -31.04 96.24
C GLU A 253 63.14 -31.25 97.76
N THR A 254 61.97 -30.91 98.33
CA THR A 254 61.70 -31.14 99.77
C THR A 254 61.65 -32.61 100.12
N ILE A 255 61.06 -33.46 99.26
CA ILE A 255 61.14 -34.92 99.39
C ILE A 255 62.61 -35.35 99.36
N GLY A 256 63.41 -34.88 98.40
CA GLY A 256 64.85 -35.18 98.35
C GLY A 256 65.61 -34.76 99.61
N LEU A 257 65.30 -33.59 100.19
CA LEU A 257 65.86 -33.12 101.46
C LEU A 257 65.42 -33.99 102.65
N LEU A 258 64.14 -34.35 102.71
CA LEU A 258 63.59 -35.21 103.76
C LEU A 258 64.16 -36.62 103.65
N GLU A 259 64.28 -37.19 102.45
CA GLU A 259 64.95 -38.47 102.21
C GLU A 259 66.42 -38.41 102.60
N GLY A 260 67.11 -37.31 102.31
CA GLY A 260 68.48 -37.06 102.76
C GLY A 260 68.58 -37.01 104.29
N ARG A 261 67.64 -36.34 104.95
CA ARG A 261 67.58 -36.23 106.42
C ARG A 261 67.15 -37.52 107.10
N ILE A 262 66.23 -38.29 106.51
CA ILE A 262 65.90 -39.65 106.93
C ILE A 262 67.12 -40.56 106.77
N ARG A 263 67.92 -40.41 105.71
CA ARG A 263 69.20 -41.13 105.57
C ARG A 263 70.17 -40.80 106.70
N VAL A 264 70.31 -39.52 107.06
CA VAL A 264 71.15 -39.08 108.19
C VAL A 264 70.60 -39.60 109.51
N LEU A 265 69.29 -39.48 109.75
CA LEU A 265 68.64 -39.98 110.96
C LEU A 265 68.70 -41.49 111.06
N ASN A 266 68.57 -42.25 109.96
CA ASN A 266 68.77 -43.70 109.96
C ASN A 266 70.24 -44.04 110.22
N GLN A 267 71.21 -43.28 109.70
CA GLN A 267 72.62 -43.45 110.05
C GLN A 267 72.91 -43.11 111.53
N GLU A 268 72.16 -42.19 112.13
CA GLU A 268 72.23 -41.87 113.57
C GLU A 268 71.48 -42.90 114.43
N LEU A 269 70.36 -43.44 113.95
CA LEU A 269 69.60 -44.50 114.61
C LEU A 269 70.40 -45.81 114.64
N ASP A 270 71.09 -46.13 113.54
CA ASP A 270 72.05 -47.24 113.44
C ASP A 270 73.25 -47.07 114.40
N ARG A 271 73.50 -45.86 114.95
CA ARG A 271 74.55 -45.60 115.94
C ARG A 271 74.10 -45.70 117.40
N VAL A 272 72.80 -45.56 117.68
CA VAL A 272 72.26 -45.53 119.06
C VAL A 272 71.64 -46.87 119.48
N HIS A 273 71.18 -47.68 118.54
CA HIS A 273 70.70 -49.04 118.81
C HIS A 273 71.08 -50.02 117.68
N PRO A 274 72.05 -50.92 117.88
CA PRO A 274 72.21 -52.08 117.01
C PRO A 274 71.15 -53.10 117.42
N PHE A 275 69.96 -53.00 116.84
CA PHE A 275 68.95 -54.06 116.99
C PHE A 275 68.48 -54.55 115.62
N ASP A 276 68.39 -55.87 115.56
CA ASP A 276 68.13 -56.71 114.41
C ASP A 276 66.90 -56.28 113.59
N ARG A 277 67.11 -56.25 112.27
CA ARG A 277 66.04 -56.16 111.26
C ARG A 277 65.12 -57.39 111.37
N PRO A 278 63.80 -57.22 111.55
CA PRO A 278 62.84 -58.22 111.12
C PRO A 278 62.54 -58.04 109.64
N THR A 279 62.52 -59.17 108.96
CA THR A 279 62.04 -59.38 107.60
C THR A 279 60.50 -59.40 107.58
N ALA A 280 59.93 -59.19 106.38
CA ALA A 280 58.56 -59.52 105.94
C ALA A 280 57.45 -58.52 106.34
N ALA A 281 56.38 -58.30 105.58
CA ALA A 281 55.92 -58.69 104.24
C ALA A 281 54.57 -57.99 104.00
N ALA A 282 54.13 -57.94 102.72
CA ALA A 282 52.73 -57.91 102.28
C ALA A 282 51.90 -56.65 102.67
N ASP A 283 50.85 -56.20 102.00
CA ASP A 283 50.16 -56.53 100.76
C ASP A 283 49.08 -55.43 100.56
N THR A 284 48.45 -55.43 99.39
CA THR A 284 47.06 -54.98 99.09
C THR A 284 46.74 -53.57 98.56
N ASN A 285 45.79 -53.62 97.60
CA ASN A 285 44.81 -52.66 97.09
C ASN A 285 45.25 -51.69 95.99
N GLU A 286 45.05 -52.03 94.71
CA GLU A 286 43.78 -52.09 93.93
C GLU A 286 43.10 -50.73 93.70
N LEU A 287 42.62 -50.55 92.45
CA LEU A 287 41.62 -49.60 91.92
C LEU A 287 42.12 -48.30 91.25
N ARG A 288 42.33 -48.33 89.91
CA ARG A 288 41.37 -47.85 88.87
C ARG A 288 42.04 -47.52 87.53
N ARG A 289 41.59 -48.30 86.53
CA ARG A 289 41.54 -48.19 85.06
C ARG A 289 42.00 -46.89 84.36
N PRO A 290 42.60 -47.00 83.16
CA PRO A 290 42.70 -45.91 82.20
C PRO A 290 41.33 -45.66 81.55
N VAL A 291 40.96 -44.40 81.32
CA VAL A 291 39.82 -44.03 80.48
C VAL A 291 40.38 -43.34 79.23
N ASP A 292 40.03 -43.91 78.09
CA ASP A 292 40.30 -43.42 76.72
C ASP A 292 39.93 -41.93 76.53
N PRO A 293 40.69 -41.16 75.74
CA PRO A 293 40.28 -39.81 75.34
C PRO A 293 39.33 -39.76 74.12
N ASP A 294 39.04 -40.88 73.44
CA ASP A 294 38.41 -40.87 72.11
C ASP A 294 36.94 -41.31 72.08
N HIS A 295 36.05 -40.60 72.79
CA HIS A 295 34.61 -40.87 72.67
C HIS A 295 33.69 -39.66 72.80
N TRP A 296 33.81 -38.66 71.92
CA TRP A 296 32.71 -37.73 71.58
C TRP A 296 32.72 -37.42 70.07
N LEU A 297 32.42 -38.43 69.24
CA LEU A 297 31.88 -38.22 67.90
C LEU A 297 30.39 -38.57 67.93
N GLY A 298 29.58 -37.58 68.34
CA GLY A 298 28.15 -37.62 68.15
C GLY A 298 27.84 -37.50 66.66
N LYS A 299 27.36 -38.60 66.06
CA LYS A 299 26.60 -38.57 64.81
C LYS A 299 25.32 -37.80 65.06
N GLY A 300 25.19 -36.63 64.44
CA GLY A 300 23.94 -35.89 64.30
C GLY A 300 23.66 -35.70 62.82
N ASP A 301 22.76 -36.52 62.30
CA ASP A 301 22.16 -36.37 60.98
C ASP A 301 21.48 -34.99 60.86
N ALA A 302 21.85 -34.23 59.83
CA ALA A 302 21.06 -33.10 59.35
C ALA A 302 21.03 -33.14 57.82
N ALA A 303 19.82 -33.38 57.31
CA ALA A 303 19.45 -33.49 55.91
C ALA A 303 19.78 -32.24 55.08
N PRO A 304 20.01 -32.37 53.76
CA PRO A 304 20.11 -31.23 52.85
C PRO A 304 18.72 -30.65 52.53
N PRO A 305 18.57 -29.33 52.34
CA PRO A 305 17.31 -28.73 51.93
C PRO A 305 17.02 -28.97 50.42
N PRO A 306 15.74 -28.98 50.01
CA PRO A 306 15.36 -29.29 48.64
C PRO A 306 15.64 -28.12 47.69
N VAL A 307 16.13 -28.46 46.49
CA VAL A 307 16.21 -27.58 45.33
C VAL A 307 14.80 -27.41 44.77
N LEU A 308 14.26 -26.19 44.81
CA LEU A 308 13.05 -25.83 44.07
C LEU A 308 13.42 -25.46 42.63
N ARG A 309 12.77 -26.13 41.67
CA ARG A 309 12.62 -25.70 40.28
C ARG A 309 11.39 -24.82 40.16
#